data_AF-A0A125U0D7-F1
#
_entry.id   AF-A0A125U0D7-F1
#
_cell.length_a   1.000
_cell.length_b   1.000
_cell.length_c   1.000
_cell.angle_alpha   90.00
_cell.angle_beta   90.00
_cell.angle_gamma   90.00
#
_symmetry.space_group_name_H-M   'P 1'
#
loop_
_entity.id
_entity.type
_entity.pdbx_description
1 polymer ?
#
loop_
_entity_poly.entity_id
_entity_poly.type
_entity_poly.pdbx_seq_one_letter_code
_entity_poly.pdbx_strand_id
1 'polypeptide(L)' 'MVAALEKSIAVGMPRAQVLGLLGEPDSIDAASSTDVYELGVAQYGVDEEFYQIHYQDGKVASHRWGRR' A
#
# COMPACT_ATOMS: atom_id res chain seq x y z
N MET A 1 5.05 12.54 1.11
CA MET A 1 5.62 11.18 1.16
C MET A 1 4.91 10.22 0.21
N VAL A 2 3.58 10.27 0.12
CA VAL A 2 2.74 9.41 -0.74
C VAL A 2 3.13 9.37 -2.23
N ALA A 3 3.43 10.52 -2.84
CA ALA A 3 3.78 10.59 -4.28
C ALA A 3 5.05 9.79 -4.64
N ALA A 4 5.91 9.51 -3.67
CA ALA A 4 7.09 8.66 -3.88
C ALA A 4 6.71 7.16 -3.87
N LEU A 5 5.71 6.75 -3.06
CA LEU A 5 5.19 5.38 -3.07
C LEU A 5 4.50 5.05 -4.39
N GLU A 6 3.63 5.94 -4.88
CA GLU A 6 2.93 5.75 -6.16
C GLU A 6 3.90 5.59 -7.35
N LYS A 7 5.05 6.25 -7.30
CA LYS A 7 6.08 6.11 -8.35
C LYS A 7 6.97 4.89 -8.17
N SER A 8 7.05 4.35 -6.95
CA SER A 8 7.91 3.20 -6.63
C SER A 8 7.19 1.87 -6.85
N ILE A 9 5.87 1.83 -6.71
CA ILE A 9 5.06 0.64 -6.92
C ILE A 9 4.48 0.65 -8.33
N ALA A 10 4.75 -0.41 -9.09
CA ALA A 10 4.21 -0.60 -10.42
C ALA A 10 3.36 -1.88 -10.49
N VAL A 11 2.34 -1.85 -11.36
CA VAL A 11 1.54 -3.04 -11.68
C VAL A 11 2.44 -4.13 -12.27
N GLY A 12 2.23 -5.37 -11.83
CA GLY A 12 3.05 -6.54 -12.19
C GLY A 12 4.23 -6.79 -11.26
N MET A 13 4.54 -5.88 -10.32
CA MET A 13 5.61 -6.07 -9.34
C MET A 13 5.25 -7.21 -8.37
N PRO A 14 6.16 -8.14 -8.06
CA PRO A 14 5.88 -9.21 -7.11
C PRO A 14 5.77 -8.66 -5.69
N ARG A 15 4.88 -9.26 -4.87
CA ARG A 15 4.70 -8.85 -3.46
C ARG A 15 6.02 -8.77 -2.68
N ALA A 16 6.94 -9.69 -2.91
CA ALA A 16 8.26 -9.68 -2.27
C ALA A 16 9.09 -8.42 -2.58
N GLN A 17 9.01 -7.85 -3.80
CA GLN A 17 9.67 -6.58 -4.12
C GLN A 17 8.99 -5.42 -3.42
N VAL A 18 7.65 -5.41 -3.38
CA VAL A 18 6.89 -4.39 -2.68
C VAL A 18 7.27 -4.36 -1.20
N LEU A 19 7.33 -5.52 -0.55
CA LEU A 19 7.78 -5.67 0.83
C LEU A 19 9.24 -5.23 1.02
N GLY A 20 10.11 -5.45 0.05
CA GLY A 20 11.50 -4.96 0.09
C GLY A 20 11.63 -3.44 -0.04
N LEU A 21 10.69 -2.78 -0.71
CA LEU A 21 10.68 -1.33 -0.92
C LEU A 21 9.98 -0.58 0.23
N LEU A 22 8.83 -1.11 0.68
CA LEU A 22 7.95 -0.47 1.65
C LEU A 22 8.09 -1.02 3.06
N GLY A 23 8.61 -2.24 3.20
CA GLY A 23 8.54 -3.00 4.44
C GLY A 23 7.26 -3.82 4.56
N GLU A 24 7.06 -4.39 5.75
CA GLU A 24 5.85 -5.13 6.08
C GLU A 24 4.64 -4.16 6.16
N PRO A 25 3.48 -4.55 5.60
CA PRO A 25 2.27 -3.76 5.73
C PRO A 25 1.74 -3.80 7.17
N ASP A 26 1.05 -2.73 7.58
CA ASP A 26 0.33 -2.68 8.85
C ASP A 26 -0.82 -3.69 8.91
N SER A 27 -1.49 -3.92 7.78
CA SER A 27 -2.61 -4.86 7.70
C SER A 27 -2.62 -5.61 6.38
N ILE A 28 -2.97 -6.90 6.47
CA ILE A 28 -3.07 -7.81 5.32
C ILE A 28 -4.49 -8.36 5.28
N ASP A 29 -5.22 -8.04 4.23
CA ASP A 29 -6.50 -8.66 3.92
C ASP A 29 -6.27 -9.90 3.06
N ALA A 30 -6.29 -11.08 3.68
CA ALA A 30 -6.07 -12.35 2.98
C ALA A 30 -7.25 -12.71 2.05
N ALA A 31 -8.46 -12.24 2.35
CA ALA A 31 -9.66 -12.53 1.57
C ALA A 31 -9.60 -11.88 0.17
N SER A 32 -9.11 -10.65 0.11
CA SER A 32 -8.97 -9.87 -1.11
C SER A 32 -7.51 -9.78 -1.56
N SER A 33 -6.58 -10.52 -0.96
CA SER A 33 -5.14 -10.40 -1.23
C SER A 33 -4.68 -8.95 -1.34
N THR A 34 -5.00 -8.14 -0.32
CA THR A 34 -4.70 -6.70 -0.29
C THR A 34 -3.83 -6.36 0.90
N ASP A 35 -2.71 -5.69 0.66
CA ASP A 35 -1.88 -5.13 1.73
C ASP A 35 -2.25 -3.66 1.94
N VAL A 36 -2.34 -3.25 3.21
CA VAL A 36 -2.67 -1.88 3.63
C VAL A 36 -1.51 -1.32 4.45
N TYR A 37 -1.04 -0.15 4.06
CA TYR A 37 0.04 0.59 4.71
C TYR A 37 -0.52 1.90 5.27
N GLU A 38 -0.37 2.12 6.57
CA GLU A 38 -0.81 3.35 7.22
C GLU A 38 0.32 4.38 7.15
N LEU A 39 0.15 5.44 6.36
CA LEU A 39 1.20 6.44 6.11
C LEU A 39 1.27 7.51 7.23
N GLY A 40 0.38 7.42 8.20
CA GLY A 40 0.32 8.27 9.38
C GLY A 40 -0.91 9.18 9.42
N VAL A 41 -1.09 9.80 10.59
CA VAL A 41 -2.16 10.76 10.87
C VAL A 41 -1.62 12.17 10.62
N ALA A 42 -2.33 12.99 9.85
CA ALA A 42 -1.98 14.41 9.71
C ALA A 42 -1.89 15.06 11.10
N GLN A 43 -1.00 16.05 11.28
CA GLN A 43 -0.67 16.68 12.57
C GLN A 43 -1.86 17.20 13.42
N TYR A 44 -3.06 17.27 12.84
CA TYR A 44 -4.30 17.70 13.48
C TYR A 44 -5.29 16.56 13.80
N GLY A 45 -4.92 15.29 13.60
CA GLY A 45 -5.66 14.14 14.13
C GLY A 45 -6.96 13.77 13.42
N VAL A 46 -7.23 14.33 12.23
CA VAL A 46 -8.52 14.12 11.51
C VAL A 46 -8.36 13.38 10.18
N ASP A 47 -7.20 13.46 9.52
CA ASP A 47 -6.96 12.76 8.25
C ASP A 47 -5.97 11.60 8.45
N GLU A 48 -6.44 10.37 8.28
CA GLU A 48 -5.65 9.14 8.23
C GLU A 48 -5.30 8.83 6.77
N GLU A 49 -4.02 8.91 6.40
CA GLU A 49 -3.55 8.56 5.06
C GLU A 49 -3.21 7.07 4.99
N PHE A 50 -3.81 6.35 4.05
CA PHE A 50 -3.57 4.90 3.88
C PHE A 50 -3.28 4.56 2.42
N TYR A 51 -2.47 3.52 2.21
CA TYR A 51 -2.10 3.03 0.89
C TYR A 51 -2.47 1.56 0.76
N GLN A 52 -3.27 1.24 -0.26
CA GLN A 52 -3.77 -0.10 -0.51
C GLN A 52 -3.15 -0.66 -1.78
N ILE A 53 -2.62 -1.87 -1.67
CA ILE A 53 -2.04 -2.60 -2.79
C ILE A 53 -2.76 -3.92 -2.91
N HIS A 54 -3.45 -4.10 -4.03
CA HIS A 54 -4.17 -5.31 -4.36
C HIS A 54 -3.29 -6.21 -5.22
N TYR A 55 -3.20 -7.49 -4.85
CA TYR A 55 -2.41 -8.48 -5.54
C TYR A 55 -3.30 -9.50 -6.25
N GLN A 56 -2.87 -9.90 -7.43
CA GLN A 56 -3.44 -11.00 -8.20
C GLN A 56 -2.29 -11.87 -8.68
N ASP A 57 -2.40 -13.19 -8.50
CA ASP A 57 -1.33 -14.14 -8.86
C ASP A 57 0.03 -13.80 -8.19
N GLY A 58 -0.01 -13.24 -6.97
CA GLY A 58 1.19 -12.83 -6.23
C GLY A 58 1.90 -11.56 -6.72
N LYS A 59 1.28 -10.83 -7.67
CA LYS A 59 1.81 -9.58 -8.24
C LYS A 59 0.81 -8.44 -8.05
N VAL A 60 1.30 -7.21 -8.01
CA VAL A 60 0.47 -6.01 -7.90
C VAL A 60 -0.46 -5.94 -9.10
N ALA A 61 -1.77 -6.05 -8.86
CA ALA A 61 -2.79 -5.85 -9.89
C ALA A 61 -3.20 -4.38 -9.95
N SER A 62 -3.36 -3.76 -8.79
CA SER A 62 -3.75 -2.36 -8.66
C SER A 62 -3.28 -1.81 -7.32
N HIS A 63 -2.99 -0.53 -7.26
CA HIS A 63 -2.67 0.17 -6.02
C HIS A 63 -3.39 1.51 -5.99
N ARG A 64 -3.79 1.94 -4.80
CA ARG A 64 -4.48 3.21 -4.59
C ARG A 64 -4.09 3.80 -3.24
N TRP A 65 -3.89 5.11 -3.25
CA TRP A 65 -3.85 5.91 -2.04
C TRP A 65 -5.25 6.40 -1.67
N GLY A 66 -5.56 6.39 -0.38
CA GLY A 66 -6.77 6.94 0.20
C GLY A 66 -6.45 7.82 1.42
N ARG A 67 -7.40 8.68 1.76
CA ARG A 67 -7.42 9.44 3.01
C ARG A 67 -8.80 9.30 3.63
N ARG A 68 -8.85 9.14 4.95
CA ARG A 68 -10.07 9.00 5.75
C ARG A 68 -10.17 10.14 6.75
#